data_AF-A0A3Q2ECR6-F1
#
_entry.id   AF-A0A3Q2ECR6-F1
#
_cell.length_a   1.000
_cell.length_b   1.000
_cell.length_c   1.000
_cell.angle_alpha   90.00
_cell.angle_beta   90.00
_cell.angle_gamma   90.00
#
_symmetry.space_group_name_H-M   'P 1'
#
loop_
_entity.id
_entity.type
_entity.pdbx_description
1 polymer ?
#
loop_
_entity_poly.entity_id
_entity_poly.type
_entity_poly.pdbx_seq_one_letter_code
_entity_poly.pdbx_strand_id
1 'polypeptide(L)'
;MFLKILSTSSVWFFPTERPPPPADSPLPLLRKCNAAIPAHLSPVQTWVETLEGQDSQPLGLTELHPDVFAVAPRLDILHAVETWQRNYKRISHANTKLRSEVRGGGKKPWNQKGSGKARHGSIRSPLWRGGGVSHGPRGPNSYYYMLPMKVRVQGLKVALSSKLAQVNGMTAPSAEPAPNFKV
;
A
#
# COMPACT_ATOMS: atom_id res chain seq x y z
N MET A 1 31.06 51.00 -17.65
CA MET A 1 30.91 49.76 -18.43
C MET A 1 30.85 48.60 -17.45
N PHE A 2 29.67 48.16 -17.03
CA PHE A 2 29.43 46.83 -16.45
C PHE A 2 27.92 46.59 -16.39
N LEU A 3 27.46 45.66 -17.22
CA LEU A 3 26.08 45.17 -17.32
C LEU A 3 25.68 44.47 -16.01
N LYS A 4 24.55 44.85 -15.41
CA LYS A 4 23.87 44.03 -14.41
C LYS A 4 22.83 43.16 -15.11
N ILE A 5 23.06 41.86 -15.09
CA ILE A 5 22.12 40.82 -15.53
C ILE A 5 21.00 40.74 -14.47
N LEU A 6 19.76 40.98 -14.88
CA LEU A 6 18.56 40.77 -14.07
C LEU A 6 18.21 39.28 -14.09
N SER A 7 18.36 38.61 -12.95
CA SER A 7 17.82 37.27 -12.70
C SER A 7 16.39 37.41 -12.17
N THR A 8 15.40 37.12 -13.01
CA THR A 8 13.99 37.05 -12.63
C THR A 8 13.69 35.69 -11.99
N SER A 9 13.89 35.58 -10.68
CA SER A 9 13.24 34.54 -9.87
C SER A 9 11.84 35.00 -9.52
N SER A 10 10.86 34.63 -10.36
CA SER A 10 9.45 34.65 -10.01
C SER A 10 9.18 33.58 -8.95
N VAL A 11 9.34 33.97 -7.68
CA VAL A 11 8.85 33.19 -6.54
C VAL A 11 7.34 33.36 -6.52
N TRP A 12 6.63 32.30 -6.91
CA TRP A 12 5.20 32.19 -6.64
C TRP A 12 5.01 32.10 -5.13
N PHE A 13 4.71 33.24 -4.52
CA PHE A 13 4.28 33.34 -3.15
C PHE A 13 2.88 32.71 -3.06
N PHE A 14 2.83 31.41 -2.77
CA PHE A 14 1.57 30.80 -2.35
C PHE A 14 1.21 31.40 -0.99
N PRO A 15 0.05 32.06 -0.83
CA PRO A 15 -0.41 32.48 0.49
C PRO A 15 -0.58 31.23 1.35
N THR A 16 0.38 30.99 2.23
CA THR A 16 0.24 30.08 3.37
C THR A 16 -0.67 30.77 4.35
N GLU A 17 -1.96 30.61 4.12
CA GLU A 17 -3.06 30.52 5.11
C GLU A 17 -4.35 30.77 4.33
N ARG A 18 -5.19 29.72 4.26
CA ARG A 18 -6.57 29.94 3.83
C ARG A 18 -7.21 30.91 4.83
N PRO A 19 -8.00 31.88 4.37
CA PRO A 19 -8.76 32.71 5.30
C PRO A 19 -9.57 31.80 6.22
N PRO A 20 -9.63 32.10 7.53
CA PRO A 20 -10.48 31.36 8.45
C PRO A 20 -11.92 31.40 7.90
N PRO A 21 -12.65 30.28 8.01
CA PRO A 21 -14.05 30.28 7.61
C PRO A 21 -14.77 31.43 8.34
N PRO A 22 -15.59 32.23 7.63
CA PRO A 22 -16.25 33.38 8.22
C PRO A 22 -17.10 32.94 9.42
N ALA A 23 -17.11 33.77 10.47
CA ALA A 23 -17.83 33.55 11.73
C ALA A 23 -19.37 33.42 11.59
N ASP A 24 -19.88 33.58 10.37
CA ASP A 24 -21.28 33.45 9.98
C ASP A 24 -21.56 32.15 9.22
N SER A 25 -20.90 31.02 9.52
CA SER A 25 -21.37 29.73 8.99
C SER A 25 -22.61 29.30 9.77
N PRO A 26 -23.83 29.30 9.20
CA PRO A 26 -25.00 28.87 9.93
C PRO A 26 -24.87 27.35 10.11
N LEU A 27 -24.47 26.94 11.31
CA LEU A 27 -24.59 25.55 11.71
C LEU A 27 -26.07 25.16 11.68
N PRO A 28 -26.42 23.94 11.24
CA PRO A 28 -25.50 22.83 10.92
C PRO A 28 -25.04 22.79 9.45
N LEU A 29 -23.77 22.39 9.23
CA LEU A 29 -23.23 22.12 7.89
C LEU A 29 -23.90 20.88 7.28
N LEU A 30 -24.85 21.09 6.36
CA LEU A 30 -25.50 20.01 5.60
C LEU A 30 -24.92 19.91 4.19
N ARG A 31 -24.06 18.92 3.94
CA ARG A 31 -23.51 18.67 2.60
C ARG A 31 -24.29 17.58 1.89
N LYS A 32 -24.96 17.93 0.80
CA LYS A 32 -25.67 16.97 -0.08
C LYS A 32 -24.73 16.25 -1.03
N CYS A 33 -25.14 15.06 -1.45
CA CYS A 33 -24.45 14.31 -2.50
C CYS A 33 -24.79 14.91 -3.88
N ASN A 34 -23.78 15.41 -4.61
CA ASN A 34 -24.00 15.99 -5.94
C ASN A 34 -24.08 14.95 -7.08
N ALA A 35 -23.69 13.70 -6.83
CA ALA A 35 -23.71 12.63 -7.83
C ALA A 35 -25.09 11.96 -7.89
N ALA A 36 -25.50 11.53 -9.09
CA ALA A 36 -26.76 10.82 -9.27
C ALA A 36 -26.78 9.51 -8.46
N ILE A 37 -27.82 9.36 -7.63
CA ILE A 37 -28.07 8.16 -6.83
C ILE A 37 -29.10 7.29 -7.57
N PRO A 38 -28.89 5.97 -7.68
CA PRO A 38 -29.87 5.09 -8.30
C PRO A 38 -31.14 5.01 -7.45
N ALA A 39 -32.30 4.93 -8.09
CA ALA A 39 -33.61 5.06 -7.43
C ALA A 39 -33.90 4.05 -6.29
N HIS A 40 -33.18 2.92 -6.25
CA HIS A 40 -33.38 1.87 -5.25
C HIS A 40 -32.46 2.01 -4.01
N LEU A 41 -31.53 2.97 -4.00
CA LEU A 41 -30.60 3.20 -2.89
C LEU A 41 -30.82 4.59 -2.29
N SER A 42 -30.66 4.68 -0.97
CA SER A 42 -30.62 5.95 -0.24
C SER A 42 -29.18 6.36 0.08
N PRO A 43 -28.86 7.67 0.13
CA PRO A 43 -27.56 8.15 0.57
C PRO A 43 -27.26 7.72 2.01
N VAL A 44 -25.98 7.49 2.31
CA VAL A 44 -25.51 7.24 3.67
C VAL A 44 -25.18 8.57 4.34
N GLN A 45 -25.57 8.76 5.60
CA GLN A 45 -25.26 9.99 6.34
C GLN A 45 -24.17 9.74 7.37
N THR A 46 -23.29 10.73 7.54
CA THR A 46 -22.21 10.71 8.54
C THR A 46 -22.03 12.08 9.17
N TRP A 47 -21.66 12.10 10.44
CA TRP A 47 -21.30 13.33 11.15
C TRP A 47 -20.02 13.95 10.57
N VAL A 48 -20.00 15.28 10.53
CA VAL A 48 -18.82 16.07 10.19
C VAL A 48 -18.27 16.63 11.49
N GLU A 49 -17.02 16.28 11.78
CA GLU A 49 -16.32 16.70 12.99
C GLU A 49 -15.20 17.68 12.64
N THR A 50 -14.87 18.55 13.62
CA THR A 50 -13.73 19.45 13.57
C THR A 50 -12.58 18.93 14.41
N LEU A 51 -11.35 19.15 13.95
CA LEU A 51 -10.13 18.75 14.66
C LEU A 51 -9.61 19.82 15.63
N GLU A 52 -10.41 20.83 15.96
CA GLU A 52 -9.99 22.02 16.72
C GLU A 52 -9.87 21.77 18.23
N GLY A 53 -10.55 20.76 18.76
CA GLY A 53 -10.52 20.42 20.18
C GLY A 53 -10.92 18.98 20.44
N GLN A 54 -10.52 18.45 21.60
CA GLN A 54 -10.73 17.05 21.97
C GLN A 54 -12.21 16.70 22.26
N ASP A 55 -13.01 17.72 22.62
CA ASP A 55 -14.44 17.61 22.90
C ASP A 55 -15.30 18.36 21.87
N SER A 56 -14.84 18.43 20.61
CA SER A 56 -15.54 19.14 19.54
C SER A 56 -16.87 18.45 19.22
N GLN A 57 -17.97 19.20 19.34
CA GLN A 57 -19.30 18.73 18.92
C GLN A 57 -19.35 18.62 17.38
N PRO A 58 -20.07 17.63 16.83
CA PRO A 58 -20.20 17.50 15.39
C PRO A 58 -20.86 18.75 14.79
N LEU A 59 -20.22 19.34 13.78
CA LEU A 59 -20.67 20.58 13.13
C LEU A 59 -21.90 20.38 12.24
N GLY A 60 -22.13 19.16 11.77
CA GLY A 60 -23.23 18.89 10.85
C GLY A 60 -23.21 17.49 10.25
N LEU A 61 -24.03 17.30 9.22
CA LEU A 61 -24.25 16.02 8.54
C LEU A 61 -23.82 16.10 7.08
N THR A 62 -23.14 15.06 6.61
CA THR A 62 -22.80 14.89 5.19
C THR A 62 -23.48 13.66 4.63
N GLU A 63 -24.05 13.81 3.44
CA GLU A 63 -24.58 12.73 2.61
C GLU A 63 -23.47 12.16 1.71
N LEU A 64 -23.33 10.84 1.75
CA LEU A 64 -22.36 10.05 1.00
C LEU A 64 -23.08 9.15 -0.02
N HIS A 65 -22.42 8.91 -1.15
CA HIS A 65 -22.97 8.09 -2.23
C HIS A 65 -22.97 6.59 -1.84
N PRO A 66 -24.10 5.89 -1.98
CA PRO A 66 -24.22 4.51 -1.49
C PRO A 66 -23.36 3.51 -2.27
N ASP A 67 -23.09 3.72 -3.57
CA ASP A 67 -22.26 2.78 -4.36
C ASP A 67 -20.76 2.82 -4.00
N VAL A 68 -20.35 3.77 -3.16
CA VAL A 68 -18.96 3.90 -2.69
C VAL A 68 -18.85 3.50 -1.22
N PHE A 69 -19.83 3.90 -0.40
CA PHE A 69 -19.77 3.79 1.05
C PHE A 69 -20.74 2.75 1.66
N ALA A 70 -21.68 2.21 0.88
CA ALA A 70 -22.63 1.17 1.29
C ALA A 70 -22.49 -0.12 0.45
N VAL A 71 -21.28 -0.43 -0.02
CA VAL A 71 -21.02 -1.67 -0.76
C VAL A 71 -20.89 -2.83 0.22
N ALA A 72 -21.49 -3.98 -0.12
CA ALA A 72 -21.38 -5.21 0.66
C ALA A 72 -19.91 -5.57 0.95
N PRO A 73 -19.55 -5.90 2.21
CA PRO A 73 -18.17 -6.17 2.58
C PRO A 73 -17.67 -7.48 1.93
N ARG A 74 -16.78 -7.37 0.94
CA ARG A 74 -16.16 -8.51 0.24
C ARG A 74 -14.68 -8.65 0.61
N LEU A 75 -14.40 -9.50 1.59
CA LEU A 75 -13.04 -9.74 2.11
C LEU A 75 -12.09 -10.30 1.04
N ASP A 76 -12.58 -11.13 0.13
CA ASP A 76 -11.76 -11.76 -0.93
C ASP A 76 -11.10 -10.71 -1.84
N ILE A 77 -11.85 -9.67 -2.22
CA ILE A 77 -11.35 -8.60 -3.08
C ILE A 77 -10.36 -7.73 -2.33
N LEU A 78 -10.62 -7.45 -1.04
CA LEU A 78 -9.66 -6.73 -0.19
C LEU A 78 -8.33 -7.48 -0.10
N HIS A 79 -8.37 -8.78 0.18
CA HIS A 79 -7.17 -9.61 0.26
C HIS A 79 -6.42 -9.67 -1.08
N ALA A 80 -7.14 -9.81 -2.20
CA ALA A 80 -6.53 -9.81 -3.52
C ALA A 80 -5.82 -8.48 -3.86
N VAL A 81 -6.44 -7.35 -3.54
CA VAL A 81 -5.85 -6.01 -3.75
C VAL A 81 -4.66 -5.78 -2.82
N GLU A 82 -4.74 -6.22 -1.57
CA GLU A 82 -3.66 -6.12 -0.59
C GLU A 82 -2.43 -6.94 -1.01
N THR A 83 -2.65 -8.20 -1.39
CA THR A 83 -1.59 -9.08 -1.90
C THR A 83 -0.97 -8.52 -3.17
N TRP A 84 -1.79 -7.94 -4.06
CA TRP A 84 -1.31 -7.26 -5.26
C TRP A 84 -0.44 -6.05 -4.93
N GLN A 85 -0.86 -5.16 -4.04
CA GLN A 85 -0.06 -3.99 -3.64
C GLN A 85 1.30 -4.38 -3.03
N ARG A 86 1.31 -5.44 -2.21
CA ARG A 86 2.53 -5.98 -1.59
C ARG A 86 3.50 -6.54 -2.62
N ASN A 87 2.99 -7.30 -3.60
CA ASN A 87 3.84 -8.02 -4.56
C ASN A 87 4.24 -7.18 -5.78
N TYR A 88 3.38 -6.26 -6.22
CA TYR A 88 3.58 -5.47 -7.44
C TYR A 88 4.90 -4.67 -7.43
N LYS A 89 5.28 -4.11 -6.27
CA LYS A 89 6.51 -3.32 -6.10
C LYS A 89 7.72 -4.17 -5.69
N ARG A 90 7.53 -5.48 -5.48
CA ARG A 90 8.55 -6.35 -4.91
C ARG A 90 9.50 -6.84 -6.00
N ILE A 91 10.78 -6.56 -5.79
CA ILE A 91 11.89 -7.12 -6.57
C ILE A 91 12.79 -7.86 -5.59
N SER A 92 13.03 -9.15 -5.84
CA SER A 92 13.96 -9.94 -5.03
C SER A 92 15.32 -9.97 -5.71
N HIS A 93 16.35 -9.46 -5.04
CA HIS A 93 17.75 -9.48 -5.52
C HIS A 93 18.53 -10.70 -5.04
N ALA A 94 17.87 -11.66 -4.37
CA ALA A 94 18.52 -12.85 -3.89
C ALA A 94 19.01 -13.69 -5.08
N ASN A 95 20.30 -14.00 -5.10
CA ASN A 95 20.90 -14.82 -6.15
C ASN A 95 21.90 -15.80 -5.54
N THR A 96 21.88 -17.03 -6.02
CA THR A 96 22.84 -18.06 -5.63
C THR A 96 23.61 -18.57 -6.83
N LYS A 97 24.89 -18.89 -6.60
CA LYS A 97 25.79 -19.39 -7.65
C LYS A 97 25.46 -20.84 -7.99
N LEU A 98 25.21 -21.09 -9.27
CA LEU A 98 25.11 -22.44 -9.82
C LEU A 98 26.50 -23.11 -9.87
N ARG A 99 26.54 -24.44 -10.05
CA ARG A 99 27.81 -25.19 -10.21
C ARG A 99 28.71 -24.66 -11.34
N SER A 100 28.11 -24.05 -12.36
CA SER A 100 28.81 -23.42 -13.49
C SER A 100 29.44 -22.07 -13.11
N GLU A 101 28.78 -21.31 -12.25
CA GLU A 101 29.15 -19.95 -11.84
C GLU A 101 30.16 -19.90 -10.67
N VAL A 102 30.21 -20.96 -9.84
CA VAL A 102 31.27 -21.13 -8.83
C VAL A 102 32.64 -21.23 -9.52
N ARG A 103 33.74 -20.74 -8.93
CA ARG A 103 35.10 -20.77 -9.54
C ARG A 103 35.75 -22.17 -9.47
N GLY A 104 36.70 -22.54 -10.35
CA GLY A 104 37.44 -23.84 -10.32
C GLY A 104 36.94 -25.00 -11.22
N GLY A 105 36.78 -26.22 -10.72
CA GLY A 105 35.85 -27.25 -11.26
C GLY A 105 35.98 -27.83 -12.69
N GLY A 106 36.99 -27.46 -13.49
CA GLY A 106 37.14 -27.91 -14.88
C GLY A 106 37.79 -29.30 -15.07
N LYS A 107 38.56 -29.78 -14.09
CA LYS A 107 39.20 -31.10 -14.12
C LYS A 107 38.42 -32.12 -13.31
N LYS A 108 38.27 -33.34 -13.84
CA LYS A 108 37.68 -34.47 -13.11
C LYS A 108 38.55 -34.81 -11.88
N PRO A 109 37.97 -34.97 -10.68
CA PRO A 109 38.75 -35.19 -9.45
C PRO A 109 39.63 -36.45 -9.47
N TRP A 110 39.10 -37.56 -10.01
CA TRP A 110 39.80 -38.84 -10.18
C TRP A 110 39.20 -39.65 -11.33
N ASN A 111 39.90 -40.68 -11.76
CA ASN A 111 39.44 -41.58 -12.82
C ASN A 111 38.16 -42.31 -12.43
N GLN A 112 37.31 -42.64 -13.41
CA GLN A 112 35.98 -43.21 -13.18
C GLN A 112 36.01 -44.58 -12.46
N LYS A 113 37.12 -45.33 -12.59
CA LYS A 113 37.35 -46.65 -12.01
C LYS A 113 38.78 -46.71 -11.44
N GLY A 114 39.03 -47.67 -10.54
CA GLY A 114 40.36 -47.94 -9.96
C GLY A 114 40.67 -47.19 -8.66
N SER A 115 39.92 -46.13 -8.31
CA SER A 115 40.19 -45.33 -7.10
C SER A 115 39.50 -45.82 -5.82
N GLY A 116 38.56 -46.76 -5.91
CA GLY A 116 37.74 -47.22 -4.78
C GLY A 116 36.78 -46.17 -4.19
N LYS A 117 36.75 -44.95 -4.74
CA LYS A 117 35.92 -43.82 -4.27
C LYS A 117 34.62 -43.69 -5.06
N ALA A 118 33.65 -42.96 -4.50
CA ALA A 118 32.42 -42.58 -5.21
C ALA A 118 32.71 -41.85 -6.53
N ARG A 119 31.81 -41.97 -7.50
CA ARG A 119 32.01 -41.39 -8.84
C ARG A 119 31.64 -39.90 -8.84
N HIS A 120 32.59 -39.04 -9.18
CA HIS A 120 32.35 -37.61 -9.33
C HIS A 120 32.83 -37.05 -10.68
N GLY A 121 32.08 -36.07 -11.19
CA GLY A 121 32.40 -35.37 -12.43
C GLY A 121 33.11 -34.03 -12.20
N SER A 122 32.78 -33.32 -11.12
CA SER A 122 33.37 -32.02 -10.78
C SER A 122 33.31 -31.79 -9.27
N ILE A 123 34.30 -31.09 -8.72
CA ILE A 123 34.33 -30.66 -7.31
C ILE A 123 33.30 -29.57 -6.98
N ARG A 124 32.70 -28.92 -8.00
CA ARG A 124 31.69 -27.86 -7.81
C ARG A 124 30.25 -28.40 -7.73
N SER A 125 30.08 -29.71 -7.75
CA SER A 125 28.76 -30.33 -7.66
C SER A 125 28.11 -29.95 -6.32
N PRO A 126 26.78 -29.77 -6.26
CA PRO A 126 26.04 -29.46 -5.02
C PRO A 126 26.27 -30.45 -3.88
N LEU A 127 26.71 -31.68 -4.21
CA LEU A 127 27.08 -32.70 -3.22
C LEU A 127 28.38 -32.38 -2.46
N TRP A 128 29.23 -31.51 -3.01
CA TRP A 128 30.52 -31.16 -2.43
C TRP A 128 30.41 -29.90 -1.56
N ARG A 129 31.24 -29.84 -0.51
CA ARG A 129 31.39 -28.62 0.29
C ARG A 129 31.96 -27.50 -0.58
N GLY A 130 31.32 -26.32 -0.55
CA GLY A 130 31.68 -25.20 -1.42
C GLY A 130 31.25 -25.37 -2.89
N GLY A 131 30.45 -26.39 -3.20
CA GLY A 131 29.80 -26.56 -4.50
C GLY A 131 28.70 -25.53 -4.75
N GLY A 132 28.19 -25.48 -5.98
CA GLY A 132 27.05 -24.62 -6.32
C GLY A 132 25.74 -25.15 -5.75
N VAL A 133 24.73 -24.29 -5.61
CA VAL A 133 23.40 -24.68 -5.15
C VAL A 133 22.55 -25.15 -6.33
N SER A 134 21.87 -26.30 -6.20
CA SER A 134 21.00 -26.84 -7.27
C SER A 134 19.76 -25.99 -7.49
N HIS A 135 18.98 -25.78 -6.42
CA HIS A 135 17.73 -25.04 -6.42
C HIS A 135 17.85 -23.91 -5.40
N GLY A 136 18.28 -22.76 -5.89
CA GLY A 136 18.38 -21.53 -5.11
C GLY A 136 17.69 -20.38 -5.84
N PRO A 137 17.50 -19.24 -5.17
CA PRO A 137 16.99 -18.05 -5.81
C PRO A 137 17.92 -17.63 -6.96
N ARG A 138 17.32 -17.25 -8.09
CA ARG A 138 18.02 -16.87 -9.32
C ARG A 138 17.73 -15.42 -9.64
N GLY A 139 18.77 -14.60 -9.54
CA GLY A 139 18.83 -13.22 -10.04
C GLY A 139 17.70 -12.29 -9.59
N PRO A 140 17.62 -11.08 -10.15
CA PRO A 140 16.52 -10.17 -9.83
C PRO A 140 15.21 -10.77 -10.35
N ASN A 141 14.37 -11.26 -9.43
CA ASN A 141 13.05 -11.79 -9.76
C ASN A 141 11.97 -10.75 -9.41
N SER A 142 11.15 -10.39 -10.41
CA SER A 142 10.04 -9.46 -10.26
C SER A 142 8.73 -10.21 -10.01
N TYR A 143 7.98 -9.82 -8.98
CA TYR A 143 6.66 -10.37 -8.67
C TYR A 143 5.52 -9.52 -9.28
N TYR A 144 5.82 -8.84 -10.39
CA TYR A 144 4.91 -7.90 -11.03
C TYR A 144 3.76 -8.63 -11.72
N TYR A 145 2.54 -8.21 -11.41
CA TYR A 145 1.34 -8.54 -12.18
C TYR A 145 0.32 -7.41 -12.04
N MET A 146 -0.53 -7.22 -13.04
CA MET A 146 -1.56 -6.18 -13.03
C MET A 146 -2.93 -6.78 -12.75
N LEU A 147 -3.60 -6.24 -11.72
CA LEU A 147 -4.98 -6.59 -11.41
C LEU A 147 -5.94 -5.74 -12.27
N PRO A 148 -7.06 -6.31 -12.77
CA PRO A 148 -8.04 -5.57 -13.56
C PRO A 148 -8.49 -4.28 -12.86
N MET A 149 -8.66 -3.19 -13.61
CA MET A 149 -9.02 -1.87 -13.06
C MET A 149 -10.30 -1.92 -12.20
N LYS A 150 -11.33 -2.63 -12.69
CA LYS A 150 -12.61 -2.77 -11.98
C LYS A 150 -12.46 -3.42 -10.61
N VAL A 151 -11.58 -4.41 -10.47
CA VAL A 151 -11.31 -5.10 -9.20
C VAL A 151 -10.61 -4.18 -8.21
N ARG A 152 -9.64 -3.38 -8.69
CA ARG A 152 -8.94 -2.38 -7.85
C ARG A 152 -9.90 -1.31 -7.32
N VAL A 153 -10.76 -0.79 -8.20
CA VAL A 153 -11.79 0.19 -7.82
C VAL A 153 -12.80 -0.42 -6.84
N GLN A 154 -13.24 -1.66 -7.09
CA GLN A 154 -14.14 -2.35 -6.19
C GLN A 154 -13.52 -2.58 -4.82
N GLY A 155 -12.24 -2.96 -4.74
CA GLY A 155 -11.52 -3.12 -3.47
C GLY A 155 -11.47 -1.82 -2.67
N LEU A 156 -11.28 -0.68 -3.34
CA LEU A 156 -11.30 0.64 -2.68
C LEU A 156 -12.69 0.96 -2.10
N LYS A 157 -13.76 0.73 -2.87
CA LYS A 157 -15.14 0.92 -2.39
C LYS A 157 -15.45 0.05 -1.16
N VAL A 158 -15.07 -1.23 -1.21
CA VAL A 158 -15.26 -2.17 -0.10
C VAL A 158 -14.47 -1.73 1.14
N ALA A 159 -13.25 -1.23 0.97
CA ALA A 159 -12.43 -0.74 2.09
C ALA A 159 -13.07 0.47 2.78
N LEU A 160 -13.52 1.45 1.99
CA LEU A 160 -14.22 2.64 2.49
C LEU A 160 -15.53 2.27 3.20
N SER A 161 -16.34 1.41 2.58
CA SER A 161 -17.60 0.94 3.16
C SER A 161 -17.37 0.20 4.49
N SER A 162 -16.36 -0.67 4.55
CA SER A 162 -16.02 -1.42 5.77
C SER A 162 -15.54 -0.51 6.89
N LYS A 163 -14.73 0.51 6.56
CA LYS A 163 -14.29 1.50 7.56
C LYS A 163 -15.41 2.37 8.08
N LEU A 164 -16.31 2.79 7.19
CA LEU A 164 -17.46 3.58 7.61
C LEU A 164 -18.40 2.78 8.53
N ALA A 165 -18.66 1.52 8.20
CA ALA A 165 -19.46 0.64 9.05
C ALA A 165 -18.84 0.42 10.44
N GLN A 166 -17.50 0.30 10.51
CA GLN A 166 -16.79 0.20 11.79
C GLN A 166 -16.90 1.48 12.62
N VAL A 167 -16.66 2.65 12.01
CA VAL A 167 -16.71 3.95 12.71
C VAL A 167 -18.11 4.28 13.20
N ASN A 168 -19.13 4.06 12.36
CA ASN A 168 -20.53 4.26 12.74
C ASN A 168 -21.01 3.23 13.79
N GLY A 169 -20.40 2.03 13.84
CA GLY A 169 -20.64 1.04 14.87
C GLY A 169 -19.90 1.30 16.19
N MET A 170 -18.79 2.05 16.15
CA MET A 170 -18.00 2.44 17.33
C MET A 170 -18.51 3.73 17.99
N THR A 171 -19.45 4.45 17.35
CA THR A 171 -20.04 5.71 17.85
C THR A 171 -21.22 5.48 18.83
N ALA A 172 -21.28 4.31 19.46
CA ALA A 172 -21.93 4.05 20.74
C ALA A 172 -21.17 2.89 21.41
N PRO A 173 -20.50 3.01 22.58
CA PRO A 173 -20.83 3.83 23.75
C PRO A 173 -19.68 4.76 24.23
N SER A 174 -20.01 5.69 25.13
CA SER A 174 -19.12 6.47 26.03
C SER A 174 -17.61 6.31 25.83
N ALA A 175 -16.96 7.34 25.29
CA ALA A 175 -15.51 7.48 25.28
C ALA A 175 -14.95 7.43 26.72
N GLU A 176 -14.36 6.31 27.11
CA GLU A 176 -13.36 6.33 28.18
C GLU A 176 -12.08 6.95 27.62
N PRO A 177 -11.51 8.00 28.27
CA PRO A 177 -10.29 8.62 27.79
C PRO A 177 -9.11 7.66 27.96
N ALA A 178 -8.42 7.36 26.85
CA ALA A 178 -7.19 6.58 26.83
C ALA A 178 -6.10 7.23 27.72
N PRO A 179 -5.23 6.43 28.36
CA PRO A 179 -4.23 6.95 29.30
C PRO A 179 -3.20 7.83 28.59
N ASN A 180 -3.00 8.99 29.20
CA ASN A 180 -2.16 10.10 28.78
C ASN A 180 -0.67 9.68 28.73
N PHE A 181 -0.14 9.37 27.54
CA PHE A 181 1.31 9.26 27.35
C PHE A 181 1.90 10.65 27.18
N LYS A 182 2.33 11.24 28.31
CA LYS A 182 3.26 12.37 28.31
C LYS A 182 4.67 11.82 28.10
N VAL A 183 5.37 12.34 27.08
CA VAL A 183 6.83 12.25 26.95
C VAL A 183 7.46 13.16 28.00
#